data_AF-A7SJE1-F1
#
_entry.id   AF-A7SJE1-F1
#
_cell.length_a   1.000
_cell.length_b   1.000
_cell.length_c   1.000
_cell.angle_alpha   90.00
_cell.angle_beta   90.00
_cell.angle_gamma   90.00
#
_symmetry.space_group_name_H-M   'P 1'
#
loop_
_entity.id
_entity.type
_entity.pdbx_description
1 polymer ?
#
loop_
_entity_poly.entity_id
_entity_poly.type
_entity_poly.pdbx_seq_one_letter_code
_entity_poly.pdbx_strand_id
1 'polypeptide(L)'
;MQLLYFGHNIELLCFGHNIQLLYFGHIIQFLCFGHIIQFLCFGHIIQFLCFGYIIQFLCFGHIIQFLCFGHNIQLLYFGHIIQFLCFDVDIQL
;
A
#
# COMPACT_ATOMS: atom_id res chain seq x y z
N MET A 1 -0.66 -14.74 3.31
CA MET A 1 -1.47 -14.77 2.08
C MET A 1 -0.71 -14.02 1.01
N GLN A 2 -0.65 -14.57 -0.20
CA GLN A 2 -0.11 -13.88 -1.37
C GLN A 2 -1.21 -13.72 -2.41
N LEU A 3 -1.43 -12.50 -2.92
CA LEU A 3 -2.35 -12.25 -4.03
C LEU A 3 -1.65 -11.46 -5.14
N LEU A 4 -2.03 -11.82 -6.36
CA LEU A 4 -1.67 -11.18 -7.61
C LEU A 4 -2.97 -10.79 -8.29
N TYR A 5 -3.15 -9.52 -8.63
CA TYR A 5 -4.37 -9.07 -9.30
C TYR A 5 -4.09 -8.03 -10.37
N PHE A 6 -4.78 -8.20 -11.50
CA PHE A 6 -4.73 -7.32 -12.67
C PHE A 6 -6.14 -6.87 -13.00
N GLY A 7 -6.33 -5.57 -13.21
CA GLY A 7 -7.64 -5.04 -13.57
C GLY A 7 -7.58 -3.56 -13.88
N HIS A 8 -8.63 -3.01 -14.48
CA HIS A 8 -8.68 -1.56 -14.70
C HIS A 8 -8.95 -0.80 -13.40
N ASN A 9 -9.96 -1.26 -12.65
CA ASN A 9 -10.32 -0.76 -11.33
C ASN A 9 -10.21 -1.90 -10.32
N ILE A 10 -9.46 -1.68 -9.25
CA ILE A 10 -9.18 -2.69 -8.23
C ILE A 10 -9.60 -2.11 -6.89
N GLU A 11 -10.48 -2.82 -6.20
CA GLU A 11 -10.88 -2.55 -4.83
C GLU A 11 -10.67 -3.83 -4.01
N LEU A 12 -9.98 -3.73 -2.89
CA LEU A 12 -9.63 -4.92 -2.13
C LEU A 12 -9.48 -4.65 -0.64
N LEU A 13 -9.98 -5.60 0.14
CA LEU A 13 -9.98 -5.65 1.58
C LEU A 13 -9.22 -6.91 2.02
N CYS A 14 -8.17 -6.75 2.83
CA CYS A 14 -7.39 -7.89 3.35
C CYS A 14 -7.21 -7.83 4.86
N PHE A 15 -7.28 -9.02 5.47
CA PHE A 15 -6.95 -9.26 6.87
C PHE A 15 -6.05 -10.49 6.97
N GLY A 16 -5.02 -10.44 7.80
CA GLY A 16 -4.14 -11.59 8.01
C GLY A 16 -2.87 -11.26 8.75
N HIS A 17 -2.15 -12.28 9.20
CA HIS A 17 -0.89 -12.07 9.92
C HIS A 17 0.23 -11.61 8.98
N ASN A 18 0.47 -12.34 7.89
CA ASN A 18 1.45 -12.02 6.86
C ASN A 18 0.75 -11.82 5.52
N ILE A 19 0.84 -10.61 4.97
CA ILE A 19 0.14 -10.20 3.75
C ILE A 19 1.18 -9.73 2.74
N GLN A 20 1.18 -10.35 1.55
CA GLN A 20 2.03 -9.98 0.42
C GLN A 20 1.16 -9.76 -0.80
N LEU A 21 1.15 -8.57 -1.37
CA LEU A 21 0.19 -8.23 -2.41
C LEU A 21 0.86 -7.49 -3.58
N LEU A 22 0.47 -7.89 -4.79
CA LEU A 22 1.02 -7.38 -6.03
C LEU A 22 -0.09 -7.00 -7.01
N TYR A 23 -0.12 -5.73 -7.40
CA TYR A 23 -1.22 -5.14 -8.17
C TYR A 23 -0.76 -4.37 -9.40
N PHE A 24 -1.52 -4.52 -10.48
CA PHE A 24 -1.43 -3.68 -11.66
C PHE A 24 -2.82 -3.24 -12.11
N GLY A 25 -3.05 -1.94 -12.18
CA GLY A 25 -4.31 -1.40 -12.66
C GLY A 25 -4.31 0.08 -12.91
N HIS A 26 -5.42 0.65 -13.37
CA HIS A 26 -5.51 2.10 -13.60
C HIS A 26 -5.91 2.84 -12.32
N ILE A 27 -6.94 2.35 -11.64
CA ILE A 27 -7.42 2.87 -10.36
C ILE A 27 -7.34 1.75 -9.32
N ILE A 28 -6.67 2.02 -8.20
CA ILE A 28 -6.43 1.04 -7.14
C ILE A 28 -6.81 1.65 -5.81
N GLN A 29 -7.73 1.01 -5.10
CA GLN A 29 -8.12 1.34 -3.74
C GLN A 29 -7.95 0.13 -2.84
N PHE A 30 -7.36 0.34 -1.67
CA PHE A 30 -7.03 -0.78 -0.79
C PHE A 30 -7.19 -0.45 0.69
N LEU A 31 -7.70 -1.44 1.43
CA LEU A 31 -7.73 -1.45 2.89
C LEU A 31 -7.10 -2.73 3.46
N CYS A 32 -6.01 -2.59 4.23
CA CYS A 32 -5.25 -3.70 4.80
C CYS A 32 -5.15 -3.63 6.32
N PHE A 33 -5.32 -4.78 6.97
CA PHE A 33 -4.99 -4.96 8.39
C PHE A 33 -4.16 -6.23 8.57
N GLY A 34 -2.98 -6.11 9.17
CA GLY A 34 -2.14 -7.28 9.43
C GLY A 34 -0.89 -7.00 10.25
N HIS A 35 -0.14 -8.04 10.59
CA HIS A 35 1.08 -7.87 11.39
C HIS A 35 2.27 -7.49 10.51
N ILE A 36 2.49 -8.26 9.44
CA ILE A 36 3.53 -8.03 8.43
C ILE A 36 2.84 -7.82 7.09
N ILE A 37 3.13 -6.70 6.47
CA ILE A 37 2.47 -6.23 5.26
C ILE A 37 3.51 -5.80 4.24
N GLN A 38 3.48 -6.40 3.06
CA GLN A 38 4.32 -6.03 1.92
C GLN A 38 3.47 -5.80 0.69
N PHE A 39 3.66 -4.66 0.05
CA PHE A 39 2.91 -4.26 -1.14
C PHE A 39 3.81 -3.82 -2.28
N LEU A 40 3.46 -4.29 -3.48
CA LEU A 40 3.93 -3.74 -4.73
C LEU A 40 2.73 -3.32 -5.58
N CYS A 41 2.69 -2.05 -5.99
CA CYS A 41 1.55 -1.52 -6.73
C CYS A 41 1.99 -0.64 -7.91
N PHE A 42 1.38 -0.87 -9.06
CA PHE A 42 1.52 -0.06 -10.25
C PHE A 42 0.16 0.40 -10.75
N GLY A 43 -0.04 1.71 -10.87
CA GLY A 43 -1.26 2.24 -11.46
C GLY A 43 -1.30 3.74 -11.66
N HIS A 44 -2.39 4.28 -12.23
CA HIS A 44 -2.49 5.72 -12.48
C HIS A 44 -2.94 6.47 -11.23
N ILE A 45 -3.98 5.98 -10.56
CA ILE A 45 -4.53 6.52 -9.32
C ILE A 45 -4.50 5.43 -8.26
N ILE A 46 -3.87 5.72 -7.13
CA ILE A 46 -3.59 4.76 -6.08
C ILE A 46 -4.00 5.36 -4.74
N GLN A 47 -4.83 4.65 -3.99
CA GLN A 47 -5.25 5.00 -2.63
C GLN A 47 -5.10 3.80 -1.69
N PHE A 48 -4.38 4.01 -0.60
CA PHE A 48 -4.11 2.96 0.39
C PHE A 48 -4.47 3.42 1.80
N LEU A 49 -5.10 2.51 2.54
CA LEU A 49 -5.26 2.57 3.98
C LEU A 49 -4.71 1.29 4.60
N CYS A 50 -3.71 1.42 5.48
CA CYS A 50 -2.98 0.28 6.02
C CYS A 50 -2.76 0.36 7.53
N PHE A 51 -2.96 -0.75 8.23
CA PHE A 51 -2.71 -0.88 9.66
C PHE A 51 -1.88 -2.13 9.94
N GLY A 52 -0.73 -2.00 10.61
CA GLY A 52 0.11 -3.15 10.94
C GLY A 52 1.38 -2.87 11.74
N TYR A 53 2.20 -3.90 11.97
CA TYR A 53 3.38 -3.81 12.84
C TYR A 53 4.71 -3.75 12.07
N ILE A 54 4.76 -4.29 10.86
CA ILE A 54 5.86 -4.13 9.91
C ILE A 54 5.23 -3.89 8.55
N ILE A 55 5.55 -2.76 7.93
CA ILE A 55 4.86 -2.32 6.72
C ILE A 55 5.89 -1.88 5.69
N GLN A 56 5.85 -2.51 4.52
CA GLN A 56 6.71 -2.17 3.39
C GLN A 56 5.85 -1.90 2.15
N PHE A 57 5.97 -0.70 1.58
CA PHE A 57 5.30 -0.33 0.35
C PHE A 57 6.28 0.10 -0.73
N LEU A 58 6.04 -0.42 -1.94
CA LEU A 58 6.61 0.09 -3.17
C LEU A 58 5.49 0.41 -4.15
N CYS A 59 5.33 1.68 -4.51
CA CYS A 59 4.22 2.13 -5.36
C CYS A 59 4.69 3.05 -6.49
N PHE A 60 4.18 2.78 -7.68
CA PHE A 60 4.42 3.56 -8.89
C PHE A 60 3.09 4.05 -9.46
N GLY A 61 2.91 5.36 -9.56
CA GLY A 61 1.70 5.90 -10.16
C GLY A 61 1.63 7.40 -10.32
N HIS A 62 0.66 7.90 -11.09
CA HIS A 62 0.55 9.34 -11.34
C HIS A 62 0.06 10.09 -10.11
N ILE A 63 -0.98 9.57 -9.45
CA ILE A 63 -1.58 10.11 -8.23
C ILE A 63 -1.55 9.03 -7.15
N ILE A 64 -0.90 9.32 -6.02
CA ILE A 64 -0.74 8.40 -4.89
C ILE A 64 -1.22 9.09 -3.61
N GLN A 65 -2.18 8.46 -2.93
CA GLN A 65 -2.61 8.84 -1.59
C GLN A 65 -2.43 7.67 -0.63
N PHE A 66 -1.79 7.93 0.50
CA PHE A 66 -1.38 6.88 1.42
C PHE A 66 -1.66 7.25 2.87
N LEU A 67 -2.39 6.38 3.59
CA LEU A 67 -2.63 6.49 5.02
C LEU A 67 -2.14 5.21 5.70
N CYS A 68 -1.25 5.35 6.67
CA CYS A 68 -0.70 4.19 7.35
C CYS A 68 -0.48 4.43 8.84
N PHE A 69 -0.81 3.40 9.62
CA PHE A 69 -0.63 3.38 11.06
C PHE A 69 0.08 2.10 11.45
N GLY A 70 1.18 2.21 12.18
CA GLY A 70 1.90 1.01 12.55
C GLY A 70 3.21 1.20 13.27
N HIS A 71 3.98 0.12 13.25
CA HIS A 71 5.39 0.13 13.61
C HIS A 71 6.25 -0.24 12.40
N ASN A 72 7.53 0.16 12.39
CA ASN A 72 8.49 -0.11 11.32
C ASN A 72 7.93 0.02 9.90
N ILE A 73 7.66 1.26 9.51
CA ILE A 73 7.13 1.63 8.20
C ILE A 73 8.26 2.00 7.24
N GLN A 74 8.36 1.28 6.12
CA GLN A 74 9.24 1.62 5.00
C GLN A 74 8.42 1.85 3.75
N LEU A 75 8.57 3.03 3.14
CA LEU A 75 7.76 3.41 1.99
C LEU A 75 8.65 3.93 0.88
N LEU A 76 8.33 3.54 -0.36
CA LEU A 76 8.99 4.05 -1.54
C LEU A 76 7.97 4.31 -2.64
N TYR A 77 7.99 5.53 -3.16
CA TYR A 77 6.97 6.03 -4.08
C TYR A 77 7.61 6.69 -5.30
N PHE A 78 7.03 6.43 -6.46
CA PHE A 78 7.33 7.16 -7.69
C PHE A 78 6.05 7.65 -8.30
N GLY A 79 5.92 8.97 -8.42
CA GLY A 79 4.72 9.58 -8.95
C GLY A 79 4.76 11.08 -9.09
N HIS A 80 3.71 11.64 -9.69
CA HIS A 80 3.64 13.06 -9.99
C HIS A 80 2.94 13.84 -8.87
N ILE A 81 1.91 13.26 -8.26
CA ILE A 81 1.16 13.84 -7.13
C ILE A 81 1.16 12.79 -6.02
N ILE A 82 1.84 13.10 -4.91
CA ILE A 82 1.99 12.17 -3.79
C ILE A 82 1.53 12.87 -2.52
N GLN A 83 0.62 12.23 -1.80
CA GLN A 83 0.20 12.64 -0.46
C GLN A 83 0.29 11.43 0.46
N PHE A 84 0.95 11.59 1.60
CA PHE A 84 1.02 10.54 2.61
C PHE A 84 0.85 11.11 4.01
N LEU A 85 0.24 10.30 4.87
CA LEU A 85 0.18 10.50 6.30
C LEU A 85 0.51 9.17 6.96
N CYS A 86 1.58 9.14 7.74
CA CYS A 86 2.04 7.95 8.44
C CYS A 86 2.22 8.25 9.92
N PHE A 87 1.71 7.34 10.75
CA PHE A 87 1.89 7.38 12.19
C PHE A 87 2.65 6.13 12.61
N ASP A 88 3.90 6.34 12.99
CA ASP A 88 4.80 5.33 13.51
C ASP A 88 5.95 6.02 14.27
N VAL A 89 6.53 5.26 15.19
CA VAL A 89 7.76 5.57 15.90
C VAL A 89 8.98 5.53 14.96
N ASP A 90 8.99 4.65 13.95
CA ASP A 90 10.14 4.39 13.07
C ASP A 90 9.77 4.40 11.57
N ILE A 91 9.64 5.61 10.98
CA ILE A 91 9.31 5.81 9.56
C ILE A 91 10.58 5.99 8.70
N GLN A 92 10.66 5.25 7.60
CA GLN A 92 11.64 5.43 6.52
C GLN A 92 10.92 5.74 5.21
N LEU A 93 11.35 6.81 4.53
CA LEU A 93 10.81 7.34 3.27
C LEU A 93 11.88 7.35 2.18
#